data_AF-A0AAW5GAN6-F1
#
_entry.id   AF-A0AAW5GAN6-F1
#
_cell.length_a   1.000
_cell.length_b   1.000
_cell.length_c   1.000
_cell.angle_alpha   90.00
_cell.angle_beta   90.00
_cell.angle_gamma   90.00
#
_symmetry.space_group_name_H-M   'P 1'
#
loop_
_entity.id
_entity.type
_entity.pdbx_description
1 polymer ?
#
loop_
_entity_poly.entity_id
_entity_poly.type
_entity_poly.pdbx_seq_one_letter_code
_entity_poly.pdbx_strand_id
1 'polypeptide(L)'
;MYNTLRYRIYKLITAALCCIVLGACTSLISGTRSVPVRVSDLEDIEKALAMPMDAPLITHPIGHRPVKIYKVAFDGTFNDRTRIPLDERETLVARIARQVNADRYYPGVGMQSSGIDYRDGISGASSFDVAEQAKREFFVQASKWLLDNPNTDIRVFVTGFSRGAATARHFINLVTQQWSMRFGTIEGLAASTSPRFYALLYDTVATGQNHSLMLNIPSSVDYLVHFYATNETRNQTFAPIIDSDPTPLPFLWHFQPTPRRINLIRLPGAHSDIGASYPKGISDVYIQLTEQFLYAMGLSENNCWESDDNPLLAGKHDSRGLLDKLFGSLDPTQVNHAGRNDITKPASPLTLEEQAMVADRLQAMYDANADRGIGMYVQRTVTWFARMQLRKTANSLELLSVDKNIDPASVTFTPEGDSIRLKYRFSGIGDGSDVLLAPKTLKQISAESEGSELAITFIEEGNTANYAIWIDDKLAVSKSGFISETRIFSQPIKHCHKQPDGTLRSPIETHILHTPTVGIRIH
;
A
#
# COMPACT_ATOMS: atom_id res chain seq x y z
N MET A 1 -25.97 -41.81 -10.35
CA MET A 1 -24.84 -42.15 -9.44
C MET A 1 -23.62 -41.23 -9.58
N TYR A 2 -23.27 -40.73 -10.78
CA TYR A 2 -22.09 -39.87 -10.97
C TYR A 2 -22.20 -38.48 -10.29
N ASN A 3 -23.37 -37.85 -10.31
CA ASN A 3 -23.59 -36.53 -9.68
C ASN A 3 -23.56 -36.58 -8.14
N THR A 4 -23.99 -37.69 -7.54
CA THR A 4 -23.95 -37.88 -6.09
C THR A 4 -22.54 -38.10 -5.55
N LEU A 5 -21.66 -38.73 -6.34
CA LEU A 5 -20.26 -38.92 -5.96
C LEU A 5 -19.47 -37.60 -6.05
N ARG A 6 -19.64 -36.84 -7.13
CA ARG A 6 -19.02 -35.50 -7.25
C ARG A 6 -19.45 -34.56 -6.12
N TYR A 7 -20.74 -34.55 -5.78
CA TYR A 7 -21.27 -33.72 -4.69
C TYR A 7 -20.73 -34.14 -3.31
N ARG A 8 -20.56 -35.45 -3.07
CA ARG A 8 -19.95 -35.97 -1.84
C ARG A 8 -18.46 -35.68 -1.76
N ILE A 9 -17.73 -35.79 -2.87
CA ILE A 9 -16.31 -35.41 -2.95
C ILE A 9 -16.15 -33.91 -2.72
N TYR A 10 -16.99 -33.07 -3.33
CA TYR A 10 -16.98 -31.63 -3.06
C TYR A 10 -17.23 -31.33 -1.58
N LYS A 11 -18.26 -31.94 -0.96
CA LYS A 11 -18.51 -31.77 0.47
C LYS A 11 -17.36 -32.26 1.35
N LEU A 12 -16.68 -33.35 0.98
CA LEU A 12 -15.53 -33.86 1.70
C LEU A 12 -14.30 -32.95 1.55
N ILE A 13 -14.08 -32.37 0.36
CA ILE A 13 -13.02 -31.37 0.13
C ILE A 13 -13.33 -30.09 0.89
N THR A 14 -14.58 -29.60 0.86
CA THR A 14 -15.00 -28.41 1.62
C THR A 14 -14.94 -28.65 3.12
N ALA A 15 -15.32 -29.84 3.60
CA ALA A 15 -15.21 -30.22 5.00
C ALA A 15 -13.74 -30.37 5.42
N ALA A 16 -12.88 -30.94 4.58
CA ALA A 16 -11.45 -31.03 4.83
C ALA A 16 -10.80 -29.63 4.85
N LEU A 17 -11.14 -28.75 3.92
CA LEU A 17 -10.72 -27.34 3.94
C LEU A 17 -11.22 -26.62 5.21
N CYS A 18 -12.47 -26.85 5.63
CA CYS A 18 -12.99 -26.30 6.89
C CYS A 18 -12.22 -26.85 8.10
N CYS A 19 -11.93 -28.16 8.15
CA CYS A 19 -11.16 -28.76 9.25
C CYS A 19 -9.70 -28.27 9.28
N ILE A 20 -9.12 -27.96 8.13
CA ILE A 20 -7.77 -27.38 8.01
C ILE A 20 -7.76 -25.91 8.49
N VAL A 21 -8.84 -25.16 8.23
CA VAL A 21 -9.02 -23.77 8.71
C VAL A 21 -9.35 -23.71 10.22
N LEU A 22 -10.00 -24.74 10.76
CA LEU A 22 -10.50 -24.75 12.15
C LEU A 22 -9.50 -25.27 13.20
N GLY A 23 -8.42 -25.95 12.80
CA GLY A 23 -7.58 -26.71 13.74
C GLY A 23 -6.08 -26.40 13.71
N ALA A 24 -5.60 -25.58 12.78
CA ALA A 24 -4.18 -25.38 12.59
C ALA A 24 -3.82 -23.90 12.58
N CYS A 25 -2.83 -23.60 13.41
CA CYS A 25 -2.04 -22.37 13.43
C CYS A 25 -2.06 -21.66 12.07
N THR A 26 -2.38 -20.37 12.10
CA THR A 26 -2.41 -19.41 10.97
C THR A 26 -1.32 -19.66 9.92
N SER A 27 -0.13 -20.11 10.34
CA SER A 27 1.00 -20.56 9.52
C SER A 27 0.73 -21.60 8.41
N LEU A 28 -0.36 -22.39 8.47
CA LEU A 28 -0.68 -23.32 7.37
C LEU A 28 -1.13 -22.60 6.09
N ILE A 29 -1.84 -21.48 6.24
CA ILE A 29 -2.55 -20.78 5.16
C ILE A 29 -2.03 -19.35 4.97
N SER A 30 -1.46 -18.72 6.01
CA SER A 30 -0.84 -17.39 5.92
C SER A 30 0.44 -17.34 6.75
N GLY A 31 1.49 -16.81 6.15
CA GLY A 31 2.78 -16.56 6.81
C GLY A 31 2.86 -15.15 7.39
N THR A 32 3.68 -14.99 8.43
CA THR A 32 4.03 -13.71 9.07
C THR A 32 5.55 -13.52 9.12
N ARG A 33 6.31 -14.34 8.37
CA ARG A 33 7.77 -14.29 8.41
C ARG A 33 8.26 -13.00 7.77
N SER A 34 8.96 -12.17 8.54
CA SER A 34 9.61 -10.98 8.02
C SER A 34 10.78 -11.36 7.11
N VAL A 35 10.96 -10.60 6.03
CA VAL A 35 12.03 -10.74 5.05
C VAL A 35 12.60 -9.35 4.76
N PRO A 36 13.91 -9.24 4.51
CA PRO A 36 14.56 -7.95 4.28
C PRO A 36 13.95 -7.26 3.05
N VAL A 37 13.90 -5.92 3.11
CA VAL A 37 13.55 -5.11 1.94
C VAL A 37 14.67 -5.16 0.91
N ARG A 38 14.28 -5.08 -0.36
CA ARG A 38 15.21 -4.90 -1.48
C ARG A 38 15.48 -3.43 -1.72
N VAL A 39 16.41 -3.16 -2.61
CA VAL A 39 16.67 -1.79 -3.02
C VAL A 39 15.61 -1.27 -3.99
N SER A 40 15.16 -2.08 -4.96
CA SER A 40 14.01 -1.71 -5.79
C SER A 40 12.73 -1.45 -4.98
N ASP A 41 12.56 -2.14 -3.84
CA ASP A 41 11.45 -1.85 -2.93
C ASP A 41 11.53 -0.41 -2.39
N LEU A 42 12.74 0.07 -2.04
CA LEU A 42 12.94 1.44 -1.58
C LEU A 42 12.61 2.46 -2.68
N GLU A 43 13.03 2.20 -3.91
CA GLU A 43 12.72 3.08 -5.05
C GLU A 43 11.21 3.17 -5.32
N ASP A 44 10.50 2.05 -5.23
CA ASP A 44 9.04 2.01 -5.37
C ASP A 44 8.35 2.78 -4.23
N ILE A 45 8.83 2.64 -3.00
CA ILE A 45 8.36 3.40 -1.83
C ILE A 45 8.60 4.91 -2.02
N GLU A 46 9.80 5.31 -2.44
CA GLU A 46 10.15 6.72 -2.65
C GLU A 46 9.26 7.37 -3.72
N LYS A 47 9.02 6.68 -4.84
CA LYS A 47 8.08 7.11 -5.88
C LYS A 47 6.67 7.26 -5.32
N ALA A 48 6.19 6.27 -4.55
CA ALA A 48 4.86 6.31 -3.95
C ALA A 48 4.69 7.48 -2.96
N LEU A 49 5.72 7.77 -2.15
CA LEU A 49 5.73 8.88 -1.19
C LEU A 49 5.71 10.26 -1.83
N ALA A 50 5.88 10.39 -3.15
CA ALA A 50 5.70 11.66 -3.86
C ALA A 50 4.25 11.89 -4.31
N MET A 51 3.44 10.83 -4.40
CA MET A 51 2.10 10.88 -5.01
C MET A 51 1.04 11.66 -4.21
N PRO A 52 1.07 11.76 -2.85
CA PRO A 52 0.07 12.54 -2.12
C PRO A 52 0.02 14.03 -2.48
N MET A 53 1.10 14.57 -3.04
CA MET A 53 1.17 15.94 -3.55
C MET A 53 0.15 16.19 -4.67
N ASP A 54 -0.21 15.12 -5.36
CA ASP A 54 -1.15 15.09 -6.47
C ASP A 54 -2.52 14.57 -6.02
N ALA A 55 -2.88 14.73 -4.73
CA ALA A 55 -4.21 14.44 -4.23
C ALA A 55 -5.09 15.70 -4.11
N PRO A 56 -6.37 15.65 -4.53
CA PRO A 56 -7.23 16.83 -4.58
C PRO A 56 -7.75 17.19 -3.18
N LEU A 57 -7.85 18.48 -2.84
CA LEU A 57 -8.49 18.94 -1.60
C LEU A 57 -10.01 18.77 -1.66
N ILE A 58 -10.51 17.59 -1.31
CA ILE A 58 -11.95 17.23 -1.47
C ILE A 58 -12.87 17.93 -0.47
N THR A 59 -12.36 18.78 0.42
CA THR A 59 -13.15 19.69 1.25
C THR A 59 -13.35 21.06 0.61
N HIS A 60 -12.60 21.40 -0.44
CA HIS A 60 -12.67 22.69 -1.10
C HIS A 60 -14.01 22.87 -1.85
N PRO A 61 -14.79 23.93 -1.58
CA PRO A 61 -16.03 24.20 -2.30
C PRO A 61 -15.76 24.59 -3.76
N ILE A 62 -16.57 24.07 -4.69
CA ILE A 62 -16.51 24.46 -6.10
C ILE A 62 -17.74 25.30 -6.41
N GLY A 63 -17.51 26.57 -6.77
CA GLY A 63 -18.55 27.57 -6.90
C GLY A 63 -19.19 27.92 -5.55
N HIS A 64 -20.49 28.24 -5.55
CA HIS A 64 -21.23 28.64 -4.35
C HIS A 64 -21.97 27.47 -3.65
N ARG A 65 -21.54 26.22 -3.88
CA ARG A 65 -22.21 25.03 -3.36
C ARG A 65 -21.62 24.59 -2.02
N PRO A 66 -22.45 24.38 -0.97
CA PRO A 66 -21.95 23.81 0.27
C PRO A 66 -21.52 22.36 0.05
N VAL A 67 -20.35 21.99 0.60
CA VAL A 67 -19.81 20.64 0.49
C VAL A 67 -20.28 19.79 1.66
N LYS A 68 -20.77 18.59 1.38
CA LYS A 68 -21.04 17.55 2.40
C LYS A 68 -20.33 16.27 1.98
N ILE A 69 -19.52 15.71 2.88
CA ILE A 69 -18.74 14.50 2.61
C ILE A 69 -19.26 13.35 3.46
N TYR A 70 -19.77 12.30 2.82
CA TYR A 70 -20.07 11.02 3.48
C TYR A 70 -18.83 10.13 3.46
N LYS A 71 -18.40 9.64 4.62
CA LYS A 71 -17.17 8.85 4.78
C LYS A 71 -17.55 7.42 5.14
N VAL A 72 -17.13 6.47 4.33
CA VAL A 72 -17.45 5.05 4.51
C VAL A 72 -16.24 4.14 4.32
N ALA A 73 -16.12 3.14 5.19
CA ALA A 73 -14.99 2.22 5.23
C ALA A 73 -15.47 0.76 5.21
N PHE A 74 -14.82 -0.09 4.39
CA PHE A 74 -15.13 -1.50 4.21
C PHE A 74 -13.88 -2.37 4.45
N ASP A 75 -13.83 -3.09 5.56
CA ASP A 75 -12.63 -3.82 5.96
C ASP A 75 -12.43 -5.16 5.23
N GLY A 76 -11.21 -5.71 5.34
CA GLY A 76 -10.81 -6.97 4.73
C GLY A 76 -11.37 -8.20 5.45
N THR A 77 -11.29 -9.36 4.80
CA THR A 77 -11.79 -10.63 5.37
C THR A 77 -11.27 -10.86 6.78
N PHE A 78 -12.17 -11.23 7.70
CA PHE A 78 -11.85 -11.50 9.10
C PHE A 78 -11.30 -10.29 9.87
N ASN A 79 -11.32 -9.08 9.28
CA ASN A 79 -10.91 -7.88 9.95
C ASN A 79 -12.11 -7.15 10.57
N ASP A 80 -11.94 -6.75 11.83
CA ASP A 80 -12.88 -5.95 12.59
C ASP A 80 -12.09 -5.11 13.61
N ARG A 81 -12.28 -3.79 13.59
CA ARG A 81 -11.63 -2.83 14.50
C ARG A 81 -11.83 -3.13 16.00
N THR A 82 -12.81 -3.95 16.36
CA THR A 82 -13.14 -4.34 17.74
C THR A 82 -12.73 -5.76 18.11
N ARG A 83 -12.30 -6.58 17.14
CA ARG A 83 -11.96 -8.00 17.33
C ARG A 83 -10.64 -8.31 16.62
N ILE A 84 -9.58 -7.62 17.03
CA ILE A 84 -8.24 -7.73 16.45
C ILE A 84 -7.51 -8.92 17.10
N PRO A 85 -6.93 -9.85 16.33
CA PRO A 85 -6.06 -10.91 16.86
C PRO A 85 -4.86 -10.37 17.65
N LEU A 86 -4.34 -11.15 18.61
CA LEU A 86 -3.21 -10.72 19.47
C LEU A 86 -1.90 -10.50 18.72
N ASP A 87 -1.71 -11.19 17.59
CA ASP A 87 -0.54 -11.14 16.72
C ASP A 87 -0.73 -10.24 15.49
N GLU A 88 -1.80 -9.45 15.49
CA GLU A 88 -2.12 -8.48 14.45
C GLU A 88 -2.36 -7.09 15.03
N ARG A 89 -2.55 -6.11 14.16
CA ARG A 89 -3.04 -4.78 14.51
C ARG A 89 -4.27 -4.40 13.69
N GLU A 90 -4.89 -3.29 14.03
CA GLU A 90 -5.98 -2.74 13.21
C GLU A 90 -5.49 -2.53 11.76
N THR A 91 -6.34 -2.87 10.79
CA THR A 91 -6.02 -2.62 9.38
C THR A 91 -5.98 -1.12 9.12
N LEU A 92 -5.36 -0.76 8.00
CA LEU A 92 -5.34 0.61 7.51
C LEU A 92 -6.75 1.18 7.33
N VAL A 93 -7.72 0.36 6.92
CA VAL A 93 -9.13 0.77 6.77
C VAL A 93 -9.77 1.11 8.10
N ALA A 94 -9.59 0.28 9.12
CA ALA A 94 -10.06 0.56 10.48
C ALA A 94 -9.43 1.85 11.03
N ARG A 95 -8.12 2.03 10.83
CA ARG A 95 -7.37 3.23 11.22
C ARG A 95 -7.90 4.49 10.53
N ILE A 96 -8.07 4.45 9.20
CA ILE A 96 -8.65 5.56 8.41
C ILE A 96 -10.03 5.90 8.96
N ALA A 97 -10.90 4.90 9.14
CA ALA A 97 -12.27 5.11 9.60
C ALA A 97 -12.32 5.83 10.96
N ARG A 98 -11.40 5.51 11.87
CA ARG A 98 -11.24 6.22 13.14
C ARG A 98 -10.71 7.64 12.94
N GLN A 99 -9.65 7.80 12.16
CA GLN A 99 -8.99 9.10 11.96
C GLN A 99 -9.90 10.13 11.30
N VAL A 100 -10.66 9.73 10.28
CA VAL A 100 -11.55 10.65 9.56
C VAL A 100 -12.93 10.77 10.22
N ASN A 101 -13.16 10.11 11.36
CA ASN A 101 -14.48 9.94 11.97
C ASN A 101 -15.52 9.52 10.93
N ALA A 102 -15.32 8.33 10.33
CA ALA A 102 -16.19 7.83 9.28
C ALA A 102 -17.64 7.73 9.76
N ASP A 103 -18.58 8.11 8.90
CA ASP A 103 -20.01 7.99 9.17
C ASP A 103 -20.40 6.53 9.37
N ARG A 104 -19.77 5.64 8.60
CA ARG A 104 -19.93 4.18 8.70
C ARG A 104 -18.63 3.42 8.51
N TYR A 105 -18.46 2.39 9.33
CA TYR A 105 -17.45 1.35 9.20
C TYR A 105 -18.15 0.01 9.15
N TYR A 106 -17.85 -0.78 8.12
CA TYR A 106 -18.34 -2.15 7.98
C TYR A 106 -17.18 -3.11 8.23
N PRO A 107 -17.31 -4.03 9.22
CA PRO A 107 -16.33 -5.08 9.41
C PRO A 107 -16.32 -5.98 8.17
N GLY A 108 -15.18 -6.58 7.89
CA GLY A 108 -15.03 -7.32 6.64
C GLY A 108 -15.71 -8.67 6.65
N VAL A 109 -15.66 -9.33 5.49
CA VAL A 109 -16.31 -10.64 5.26
C VAL A 109 -15.95 -11.64 6.35
N GLY A 110 -16.93 -12.37 6.88
CA GLY A 110 -16.78 -13.32 7.99
C GLY A 110 -16.93 -12.71 9.38
N MET A 111 -17.18 -11.40 9.49
CA MET A 111 -17.27 -10.66 10.76
C MET A 111 -18.64 -10.02 10.99
N GLN A 112 -19.68 -10.41 10.24
CA GLN A 112 -21.01 -9.76 10.29
C GLN A 112 -21.79 -10.11 11.55
N SER A 113 -21.41 -11.18 12.26
CA SER A 113 -22.03 -11.62 13.51
C SER A 113 -21.07 -11.42 14.69
N SER A 114 -21.52 -11.72 15.91
CA SER A 114 -20.67 -11.69 17.11
C SER A 114 -19.49 -12.67 17.05
N GLY A 115 -19.62 -13.77 16.31
CA GLY A 115 -18.56 -14.75 16.04
C GLY A 115 -17.98 -14.62 14.63
N ILE A 116 -16.88 -15.36 14.40
CA ILE A 116 -16.25 -15.49 13.08
C ILE A 116 -17.04 -16.49 12.24
N ASP A 117 -17.51 -16.07 11.07
CA ASP A 117 -18.14 -16.93 10.06
C ASP A 117 -17.11 -17.30 8.98
N TYR A 118 -16.47 -18.45 9.15
CA TYR A 118 -15.51 -18.98 8.17
C TYR A 118 -16.14 -19.31 6.82
N ARG A 119 -17.45 -19.64 6.75
CA ARG A 119 -18.12 -19.93 5.48
C ARG A 119 -18.28 -18.66 4.65
N ASP A 120 -18.68 -17.59 5.31
CA ASP A 120 -18.69 -16.27 4.69
C ASP A 120 -17.27 -15.83 4.33
N GLY A 121 -16.29 -15.99 5.23
CA GLY A 121 -14.89 -15.69 4.96
C GLY A 121 -14.28 -16.44 3.76
N ILE A 122 -14.78 -17.63 3.42
CA ILE A 122 -14.37 -18.35 2.20
C ILE A 122 -15.13 -17.83 0.98
N SER A 123 -16.46 -17.71 1.08
CA SER A 123 -17.34 -17.43 -0.06
C SER A 123 -17.42 -15.96 -0.45
N GLY A 124 -17.33 -15.05 0.52
CA GLY A 124 -17.59 -13.63 0.33
C GLY A 124 -19.07 -13.29 0.18
N ALA A 125 -19.99 -14.14 0.63
CA ALA A 125 -21.42 -13.97 0.36
C ALA A 125 -21.99 -12.65 0.93
N SER A 126 -21.51 -12.22 2.09
CA SER A 126 -22.03 -11.03 2.77
C SER A 126 -21.71 -9.69 2.09
N SER A 127 -20.69 -9.62 1.22
CA SER A 127 -20.27 -8.36 0.60
C SER A 127 -21.37 -7.67 -0.19
N PHE A 128 -22.24 -8.43 -0.87
CA PHE A 128 -23.36 -7.84 -1.59
C PHE A 128 -24.32 -7.14 -0.62
N ASP A 129 -24.74 -7.83 0.43
CA ASP A 129 -25.68 -7.31 1.43
C ASP A 129 -25.11 -6.13 2.21
N VAL A 130 -23.81 -6.17 2.53
CA VAL A 130 -23.09 -5.05 3.17
C VAL A 130 -23.07 -3.82 2.26
N ALA A 131 -22.78 -3.96 0.96
CA ALA A 131 -22.81 -2.85 0.02
C ALA A 131 -24.23 -2.28 -0.16
N GLU A 132 -25.25 -3.14 -0.22
CA GLU A 132 -26.65 -2.74 -0.28
C GLU A 132 -27.09 -2.00 0.98
N GLN A 133 -26.67 -2.45 2.17
CA GLN A 133 -26.90 -1.73 3.42
C GLN A 133 -26.22 -0.35 3.41
N ALA A 134 -24.96 -0.28 3.01
CA ALA A 134 -24.21 0.98 2.93
C ALA A 134 -24.88 1.98 1.99
N LYS A 135 -25.36 1.53 0.83
CA LYS A 135 -26.15 2.37 -0.09
C LYS A 135 -27.41 2.91 0.59
N ARG A 136 -28.19 2.06 1.26
CA ARG A 136 -29.44 2.50 1.93
C ARG A 136 -29.16 3.59 2.97
N GLU A 137 -28.14 3.39 3.79
CA GLU A 137 -27.76 4.36 4.83
C GLU A 137 -27.24 5.66 4.23
N PHE A 138 -26.42 5.59 3.17
CA PHE A 138 -25.98 6.76 2.42
C PHE A 138 -27.16 7.53 1.82
N PHE A 139 -28.13 6.87 1.18
CA PHE A 139 -29.31 7.53 0.61
C PHE A 139 -30.17 8.24 1.66
N VAL A 140 -30.29 7.68 2.87
CA VAL A 140 -30.95 8.37 3.98
C VAL A 140 -30.19 9.65 4.34
N GLN A 141 -28.87 9.60 4.43
CA GLN A 141 -28.06 10.77 4.75
C GLN A 141 -28.08 11.83 3.64
N ALA A 142 -27.93 11.41 2.38
CA ALA A 142 -28.00 12.28 1.22
C ALA A 142 -29.37 12.98 1.12
N SER A 143 -30.47 12.27 1.37
CA SER A 143 -31.80 12.85 1.41
C SER A 143 -31.92 13.97 2.44
N LYS A 144 -31.30 13.85 3.61
CA LYS A 144 -31.31 14.90 4.63
C LYS A 144 -30.57 16.15 4.14
N TRP A 145 -29.41 15.98 3.52
CA TRP A 145 -28.62 17.10 2.98
C TRP A 145 -29.32 17.81 1.82
N LEU A 146 -29.96 17.07 0.92
CA LEU A 146 -30.70 17.67 -0.19
C LEU A 146 -31.99 18.37 0.26
N LEU A 147 -32.64 17.89 1.32
CA LEU A 147 -33.78 18.58 1.94
C LEU A 147 -33.37 19.89 2.62
N ASP A 148 -32.18 19.93 3.23
CA ASP A 148 -31.61 21.13 3.85
C ASP A 148 -31.15 22.15 2.79
N ASN A 149 -30.45 21.68 1.75
CA ASN A 149 -30.06 22.50 0.62
C ASN A 149 -29.98 21.67 -0.68
N PRO A 150 -30.90 21.87 -1.65
CA PRO A 150 -30.93 21.12 -2.92
C PRO A 150 -29.68 21.31 -3.81
N ASN A 151 -28.90 22.37 -3.59
CA ASN A 151 -27.68 22.68 -4.33
C ASN A 151 -26.40 22.17 -3.63
N THR A 152 -26.53 21.26 -2.66
CA THR A 152 -25.39 20.67 -1.95
C THR A 152 -24.51 19.86 -2.91
N ASP A 153 -23.19 20.08 -2.87
CA ASP A 153 -22.21 19.22 -3.52
C ASP A 153 -21.92 18.02 -2.60
N ILE A 154 -22.61 16.91 -2.87
CA ILE A 154 -22.45 15.67 -2.12
C ILE A 154 -21.24 14.92 -2.64
N ARG A 155 -20.27 14.69 -1.75
CA ARG A 155 -19.06 13.91 -2.01
C ARG A 155 -19.07 12.68 -1.12
N VAL A 156 -18.47 11.61 -1.60
CA VAL A 156 -18.33 10.37 -0.84
C VAL A 156 -16.87 9.97 -0.81
N PHE A 157 -16.29 9.95 0.40
CA PHE A 157 -15.01 9.33 0.63
C PHE A 157 -15.19 7.85 0.95
N VAL A 158 -14.57 6.99 0.15
CA VAL A 158 -14.68 5.53 0.28
C VAL A 158 -13.30 4.93 0.50
N THR A 159 -13.18 4.05 1.47
CA THR A 159 -11.98 3.23 1.61
C THR A 159 -12.31 1.76 1.80
N GLY A 160 -11.44 0.88 1.32
CA GLY A 160 -11.57 -0.54 1.59
C GLY A 160 -10.31 -1.34 1.31
N PHE A 161 -10.22 -2.52 1.92
CA PHE A 161 -9.06 -3.42 1.82
C PHE A 161 -9.53 -4.81 1.40
N SER A 162 -8.78 -5.49 0.51
CA SER A 162 -9.07 -6.87 0.11
C SER A 162 -10.49 -7.03 -0.47
N ARG A 163 -11.29 -7.96 0.06
CA ARG A 163 -12.73 -8.10 -0.25
C ARG A 163 -13.58 -6.91 0.21
N GLY A 164 -13.13 -6.16 1.21
CA GLY A 164 -13.70 -4.86 1.57
C GLY A 164 -13.56 -3.84 0.44
N ALA A 165 -12.42 -3.81 -0.25
CA ALA A 165 -12.25 -2.96 -1.45
C ALA A 165 -13.17 -3.41 -2.60
N ALA A 166 -13.40 -4.71 -2.77
CA ALA A 166 -14.37 -5.23 -3.74
C ALA A 166 -15.81 -4.81 -3.38
N THR A 167 -16.15 -4.86 -2.09
CA THR A 167 -17.42 -4.38 -1.53
C THR A 167 -17.59 -2.88 -1.76
N ALA A 168 -16.54 -2.09 -1.52
CA ALA A 168 -16.49 -0.66 -1.79
C ALA A 168 -16.78 -0.33 -3.26
N ARG A 169 -16.12 -1.03 -4.20
CA ARG A 169 -16.36 -0.88 -5.65
C ARG A 169 -17.82 -1.18 -6.00
N HIS A 170 -18.38 -2.23 -5.41
CA HIS A 170 -19.79 -2.57 -5.61
C HIS A 170 -20.74 -1.50 -5.07
N PHE A 171 -20.50 -1.00 -3.87
CA PHE A 171 -21.25 0.10 -3.26
C PHE A 171 -21.27 1.35 -4.15
N ILE A 172 -20.10 1.76 -4.68
CA ILE A 172 -20.00 2.92 -5.58
C ILE A 172 -20.87 2.70 -6.84
N ASN A 173 -20.83 1.51 -7.44
CA ASN A 173 -21.68 1.19 -8.60
C ASN A 173 -23.17 1.23 -8.26
N LEU A 174 -23.58 0.62 -7.13
CA LEU A 174 -24.97 0.59 -6.68
C LEU A 174 -25.53 2.00 -6.47
N VAL A 175 -24.78 2.88 -5.80
CA VAL A 175 -25.17 4.28 -5.62
C VAL A 175 -25.28 4.98 -6.97
N THR A 176 -24.28 4.81 -7.83
CA THR A 176 -24.25 5.47 -9.15
C THR A 176 -25.48 5.11 -9.99
N GLN A 177 -25.79 3.82 -10.11
CA GLN A 177 -26.89 3.33 -10.93
C GLN A 177 -28.27 3.71 -10.38
N GLN A 178 -28.41 3.78 -9.06
CA GLN A 178 -29.71 3.98 -8.41
C GLN A 178 -29.99 5.43 -8.00
N TRP A 179 -29.03 6.35 -8.19
CA TRP A 179 -29.19 7.76 -7.80
C TRP A 179 -30.39 8.42 -8.49
N SER A 180 -30.46 8.33 -9.82
CA SER A 180 -31.54 8.95 -10.61
C SER A 180 -32.91 8.37 -10.28
N MET A 181 -33.00 7.07 -10.02
CA MET A 181 -34.26 6.44 -9.58
C MET A 181 -34.71 6.93 -8.21
N ARG A 182 -33.76 7.27 -7.31
CA ARG A 182 -34.08 7.70 -5.95
C ARG A 182 -34.38 9.20 -5.85
N PHE A 183 -33.65 10.03 -6.60
CA PHE A 183 -33.68 11.49 -6.46
C PHE A 183 -34.11 12.24 -7.74
N GLY A 184 -34.28 11.55 -8.87
CA GLY A 184 -34.62 12.15 -10.16
C GLY A 184 -36.02 12.75 -10.28
N THR A 185 -36.89 12.55 -9.29
CA THR A 185 -38.24 13.15 -9.22
C THR A 185 -38.28 14.46 -8.43
N ILE A 186 -37.19 14.84 -7.76
CA ILE A 186 -37.08 16.12 -7.03
C ILE A 186 -36.66 17.19 -8.06
N GLU A 187 -37.65 17.95 -8.55
CA GLU A 187 -37.55 19.14 -9.42
C GLU A 187 -36.15 19.41 -10.02
N GLY A 188 -35.75 18.72 -11.10
CA GLY A 188 -34.67 19.09 -12.03
C GLY A 188 -33.22 19.23 -11.50
N LEU A 189 -32.99 19.82 -10.33
CA LEU A 189 -31.71 20.13 -9.69
C LEU A 189 -31.08 18.95 -8.94
N ALA A 190 -31.88 18.06 -8.33
CA ALA A 190 -31.34 16.90 -7.59
C ALA A 190 -30.74 15.83 -8.52
N ALA A 191 -31.22 15.78 -9.77
CA ALA A 191 -30.64 14.93 -10.82
C ALA A 191 -29.29 15.46 -11.33
N SER A 192 -29.06 16.79 -11.31
CA SER A 192 -27.80 17.41 -11.74
C SER A 192 -26.71 17.43 -10.65
N THR A 193 -27.00 16.94 -9.44
CA THR A 193 -26.12 16.94 -8.26
C THR A 193 -25.76 15.51 -7.81
N SER A 194 -25.61 14.59 -8.76
CA SER A 194 -25.17 13.21 -8.45
C SER A 194 -23.88 13.21 -7.62
N PRO A 195 -23.77 12.33 -6.61
CA PRO A 195 -22.64 12.33 -5.70
C PRO A 195 -21.36 11.97 -6.44
N ARG A 196 -20.27 12.64 -6.07
CA ARG A 196 -18.93 12.34 -6.61
C ARG A 196 -18.10 11.55 -5.62
N PHE A 197 -17.36 10.57 -6.11
CA PHE A 197 -16.62 9.64 -5.27
C PHE A 197 -15.11 9.89 -5.31
N TYR A 198 -14.51 9.78 -4.14
CA TYR A 198 -13.08 9.88 -3.90
C TYR A 198 -12.67 8.65 -3.08
N ALA A 199 -11.75 7.84 -3.58
CA ALA A 199 -11.50 6.53 -3.00
C ALA A 199 -10.03 6.20 -2.77
N LEU A 200 -9.75 5.54 -1.63
CA LEU A 200 -8.47 4.89 -1.33
C LEU A 200 -8.73 3.38 -1.14
N LEU A 201 -8.31 2.58 -2.11
CA LEU A 201 -8.52 1.13 -2.12
C LEU A 201 -7.19 0.40 -1.93
N TYR A 202 -7.19 -0.66 -1.13
CA TYR A 202 -5.99 -1.41 -0.76
C TYR A 202 -6.11 -2.86 -1.24
N ASP A 203 -5.25 -3.23 -2.19
CA ASP A 203 -5.10 -4.55 -2.79
C ASP A 203 -6.44 -5.30 -3.01
N THR A 204 -7.31 -4.73 -3.85
CA THR A 204 -8.64 -5.29 -4.14
C THR A 204 -8.58 -6.74 -4.58
N VAL A 205 -9.21 -7.64 -3.82
CA VAL A 205 -9.35 -9.06 -4.16
C VAL A 205 -10.83 -9.43 -4.07
N ALA A 206 -11.36 -10.16 -5.04
CA ALA A 206 -12.77 -10.55 -5.13
C ALA A 206 -12.97 -12.06 -5.29
N THR A 207 -12.05 -12.86 -4.73
CA THR A 207 -12.12 -14.32 -4.74
C THR A 207 -13.44 -14.81 -4.16
N GLY A 208 -14.18 -15.59 -4.96
CA GLY A 208 -15.54 -16.06 -4.63
C GLY A 208 -16.67 -15.08 -4.98
N GLN A 209 -16.36 -13.84 -5.36
CA GLN A 209 -17.34 -12.74 -5.48
C GLN A 209 -17.41 -12.09 -6.87
N ASN A 210 -16.54 -12.51 -7.79
CA ASN A 210 -16.40 -11.89 -9.12
C ASN A 210 -17.69 -11.82 -9.96
N HIS A 211 -18.64 -12.73 -9.72
CA HIS A 211 -19.91 -12.78 -10.45
C HIS A 211 -21.07 -12.08 -9.73
N SER A 212 -20.94 -11.82 -8.43
CA SER A 212 -21.98 -11.17 -7.63
C SER A 212 -21.77 -9.67 -7.48
N LEU A 213 -20.52 -9.21 -7.58
CA LEU A 213 -20.15 -7.81 -7.38
C LEU A 213 -19.90 -7.09 -8.70
N MET A 214 -20.34 -5.84 -8.76
CA MET A 214 -19.97 -4.89 -9.82
C MET A 214 -18.60 -4.29 -9.48
N LEU A 215 -17.57 -4.77 -10.16
CA LEU A 215 -16.19 -4.43 -9.83
C LEU A 215 -15.60 -3.33 -10.70
N ASN A 216 -16.22 -2.87 -11.80
CA ASN A 216 -15.70 -1.74 -12.57
C ASN A 216 -15.74 -0.41 -11.77
N ILE A 217 -14.99 0.60 -12.20
CA ILE A 217 -15.06 1.96 -11.61
C ILE A 217 -16.05 2.80 -12.42
N PRO A 218 -17.18 3.26 -11.84
CA PRO A 218 -18.21 4.01 -12.58
C PRO A 218 -17.84 5.48 -12.79
N SER A 219 -18.50 6.16 -13.75
CA SER A 219 -18.24 7.56 -14.16
C SER A 219 -18.41 8.60 -13.05
N SER A 220 -19.04 8.24 -11.92
CA SER A 220 -19.21 9.07 -10.73
C SER A 220 -17.93 9.23 -9.88
N VAL A 221 -16.90 8.44 -10.13
CA VAL A 221 -15.61 8.52 -9.41
C VAL A 221 -14.76 9.63 -10.02
N ASP A 222 -14.44 10.66 -9.24
CA ASP A 222 -13.55 11.76 -9.64
C ASP A 222 -12.08 11.38 -9.42
N TYR A 223 -11.78 10.70 -8.31
CA TYR A 223 -10.42 10.35 -7.94
C TYR A 223 -10.38 9.01 -7.21
N LEU A 224 -9.49 8.14 -7.63
CA LEU A 224 -9.24 6.84 -7.01
C LEU A 224 -7.73 6.63 -6.92
N VAL A 225 -7.28 6.25 -5.73
CA VAL A 225 -5.96 5.65 -5.52
C VAL A 225 -6.17 4.19 -5.16
N HIS A 226 -5.58 3.29 -5.94
CA HIS A 226 -5.56 1.87 -5.66
C HIS A 226 -4.13 1.44 -5.37
N PHE A 227 -3.87 1.01 -4.13
CA PHE A 227 -2.61 0.44 -3.70
C PHE A 227 -2.56 -1.05 -4.04
N TYR A 228 -1.45 -1.51 -4.59
CA TYR A 228 -1.27 -2.85 -5.12
C TYR A 228 -0.04 -3.53 -4.50
N ALA A 229 -0.21 -4.76 -4.00
CA ALA A 229 0.88 -5.56 -3.42
C ALA A 229 1.73 -6.22 -4.52
N THR A 230 3.00 -5.85 -4.65
CA THR A 230 3.89 -6.42 -5.69
C THR A 230 4.54 -7.74 -5.28
N ASN A 231 4.55 -8.08 -3.99
CA ASN A 231 5.13 -9.31 -3.46
C ASN A 231 4.10 -10.28 -2.85
N GLU A 232 2.81 -10.11 -3.16
CA GLU A 232 1.81 -11.14 -2.85
C GLU A 232 1.96 -12.31 -3.82
N THR A 233 2.36 -13.48 -3.31
CA THR A 233 2.75 -14.68 -4.10
C THR A 233 1.67 -15.77 -4.12
N ARG A 234 0.55 -15.58 -3.42
CA ARG A 234 -0.60 -16.50 -3.40
C ARG A 234 -1.52 -16.24 -4.60
N ASN A 235 -0.96 -16.38 -5.81
CA ASN A 235 -1.58 -15.97 -7.07
C ASN A 235 -2.92 -16.66 -7.42
N GLN A 236 -3.24 -17.79 -6.78
CA GLN A 236 -4.50 -18.52 -7.04
C GLN A 236 -5.68 -17.99 -6.23
N THR A 237 -5.43 -17.50 -5.02
CA THR A 237 -6.47 -17.08 -4.06
C THR A 237 -6.50 -15.57 -3.84
N PHE A 238 -5.44 -14.86 -4.24
CA PHE A 238 -5.30 -13.40 -4.12
C PHE A 238 -5.02 -12.76 -5.48
N ALA A 239 -5.82 -13.11 -6.51
CA ALA A 239 -5.80 -12.41 -7.80
C ALA A 239 -6.35 -10.98 -7.60
N PRO A 240 -5.54 -9.93 -7.80
CA PRO A 240 -5.99 -8.57 -7.58
C PRO A 240 -6.84 -8.08 -8.74
N ILE A 241 -7.83 -7.24 -8.45
CA ILE A 241 -8.57 -6.49 -9.45
C ILE A 241 -7.83 -5.19 -9.72
N ILE A 242 -7.37 -4.96 -10.96
CA ILE A 242 -6.77 -3.70 -11.37
C ILE A 242 -7.66 -2.98 -12.39
N ASP A 243 -7.42 -1.69 -12.54
CA ASP A 243 -8.26 -0.81 -13.37
C ASP A 243 -7.53 -0.35 -14.62
N SER A 244 -8.23 -0.38 -15.75
CA SER A 244 -7.82 0.33 -16.97
C SER A 244 -8.77 1.49 -17.22
N ASP A 245 -8.23 2.68 -17.45
CA ASP A 245 -9.02 3.86 -17.79
C ASP A 245 -9.07 4.05 -19.33
N PRO A 246 -10.19 3.75 -20.00
CA PRO A 246 -10.31 3.90 -21.45
C PRO A 246 -10.43 5.37 -21.90
N THR A 247 -10.68 6.29 -20.97
CA THR A 247 -10.95 7.71 -21.24
C THR A 247 -10.15 8.56 -20.26
N PRO A 248 -8.81 8.57 -20.37
CA PRO A 248 -7.97 9.38 -19.49
C PRO A 248 -8.32 10.86 -19.65
N LEU A 249 -8.15 11.61 -18.57
CA LEU A 249 -8.44 13.05 -18.58
C LEU A 249 -7.54 13.78 -19.60
N PRO A 250 -8.06 14.82 -20.27
CA PRO A 250 -7.31 15.56 -21.27
C PRO A 250 -6.07 16.21 -20.65
N PHE A 251 -4.99 16.25 -21.43
CA PHE A 251 -3.80 17.00 -21.04
C PHE A 251 -4.09 18.50 -21.08
N LEU A 252 -4.23 19.11 -19.91
CA LEU A 252 -4.33 20.57 -19.77
C LEU A 252 -2.90 21.13 -19.65
N TRP A 253 -2.49 21.91 -20.65
CA TRP A 253 -1.11 22.43 -20.81
C TRP A 253 -0.61 23.30 -19.64
N HIS A 254 -1.49 23.69 -18.73
CA HIS A 254 -1.18 24.54 -17.59
C HIS A 254 -0.61 23.77 -16.38
N PHE A 255 -0.56 22.43 -16.40
CA PHE A 255 -0.30 21.66 -15.17
C PHE A 255 0.67 20.48 -15.35
N GLN A 256 1.68 20.47 -14.48
CA GLN A 256 2.50 19.30 -14.18
C GLN A 256 2.50 19.05 -12.66
N PRO A 257 2.09 17.86 -12.21
CA PRO A 257 1.61 16.72 -13.01
C PRO A 257 0.12 16.86 -13.41
N THR A 258 -0.23 16.27 -14.57
CA THR A 258 -1.61 16.26 -15.05
C THR A 258 -2.49 15.38 -14.15
N PRO A 259 -3.64 15.88 -13.70
CA PRO A 259 -4.49 15.13 -12.79
C PRO A 259 -5.01 13.85 -13.43
N ARG A 260 -4.94 12.75 -12.68
CA ARG A 260 -5.45 11.44 -13.09
C ARG A 260 -6.62 11.02 -12.22
N ARG A 261 -7.67 10.52 -12.86
CA ARG A 261 -8.86 9.99 -12.20
C ARG A 261 -8.59 8.67 -11.48
N ILE A 262 -7.81 7.78 -12.08
CA ILE A 262 -7.48 6.46 -11.54
C ILE A 262 -5.96 6.33 -11.41
N ASN A 263 -5.50 6.13 -10.19
CA ASN A 263 -4.08 6.09 -9.82
C ASN A 263 -3.76 4.73 -9.23
N LEU A 264 -2.91 3.95 -9.90
CA LEU A 264 -2.42 2.67 -9.38
C LEU A 264 -1.05 2.88 -8.74
N ILE A 265 -0.94 2.64 -7.44
CA ILE A 265 0.32 2.72 -6.69
C ILE A 265 0.78 1.29 -6.39
N ARG A 266 1.93 0.92 -6.96
CA ARG A 266 2.55 -0.38 -6.69
C ARG A 266 3.47 -0.24 -5.50
N LEU A 267 3.24 -1.06 -4.49
CA LEU A 267 3.98 -1.05 -3.24
C LEU A 267 4.57 -2.43 -2.96
N PRO A 268 5.81 -2.50 -2.45
CA PRO A 268 6.41 -3.76 -2.04
C PRO A 268 5.70 -4.37 -0.83
N GLY A 269 5.90 -5.68 -0.63
CA GLY A 269 5.23 -6.44 0.41
C GLY A 269 4.04 -7.25 -0.08
N ALA A 270 3.53 -8.06 0.83
CA ALA A 270 2.40 -8.95 0.61
C ALA A 270 1.06 -8.23 0.82
N HIS A 271 -0.05 -8.95 0.59
CA HIS A 271 -1.41 -8.40 0.72
C HIS A 271 -1.65 -7.65 2.03
N SER A 272 -1.26 -8.25 3.15
CA SER A 272 -1.43 -7.68 4.49
C SER A 272 -0.40 -6.61 4.85
N ASP A 273 0.71 -6.50 4.11
CA ASP A 273 1.58 -5.31 4.22
C ASP A 273 0.82 -4.08 3.68
N ILE A 274 0.14 -4.22 2.54
CA ILE A 274 -0.66 -3.13 1.95
C ILE A 274 -1.89 -2.79 2.81
N GLY A 275 -2.53 -3.79 3.40
CA GLY A 275 -3.60 -3.60 4.38
C GLY A 275 -3.12 -3.12 5.77
N ALA A 276 -1.81 -3.08 5.99
CA ALA A 276 -1.13 -2.74 7.23
C ALA A 276 -1.60 -3.53 8.48
N SER A 277 -1.92 -4.82 8.34
CA SER A 277 -2.41 -5.63 9.47
C SER A 277 -1.31 -6.33 10.27
N TYR A 278 -0.09 -6.43 9.74
CA TYR A 278 1.05 -6.97 10.50
C TYR A 278 1.49 -5.97 11.60
N PRO A 279 1.89 -6.44 12.80
CA PRO A 279 2.22 -5.57 13.92
C PRO A 279 3.31 -4.54 13.64
N LYS A 280 4.37 -4.95 12.93
CA LYS A 280 5.58 -4.17 12.63
C LYS A 280 6.05 -4.50 11.22
N GLY A 281 6.65 -3.55 10.49
CA GLY A 281 7.20 -3.77 9.15
C GLY A 281 7.08 -2.56 8.24
N ILE A 282 7.39 -2.72 6.96
CA ILE A 282 7.25 -1.67 5.93
C ILE A 282 5.86 -1.06 5.83
N SER A 283 4.82 -1.75 6.33
CA SER A 283 3.45 -1.22 6.35
C SER A 283 3.29 0.04 7.20
N ASP A 284 4.23 0.34 8.10
CA ASP A 284 4.30 1.63 8.81
C ASP A 284 4.56 2.80 7.85
N VAL A 285 5.32 2.58 6.77
CA VAL A 285 5.46 3.58 5.71
C VAL A 285 4.14 3.79 4.98
N TYR A 286 3.33 2.75 4.82
CA TYR A 286 2.06 2.83 4.09
C TYR A 286 0.96 3.50 4.90
N ILE A 287 1.04 3.38 6.22
CA ILE A 287 0.25 4.20 7.14
C ILE A 287 0.60 5.67 6.94
N GLN A 288 1.88 6.05 6.98
CA GLN A 288 2.30 7.44 6.76
C GLN A 288 1.88 7.97 5.38
N LEU A 289 2.09 7.17 4.32
CA LEU A 289 1.66 7.49 2.96
C LEU A 289 0.15 7.76 2.89
N THR A 290 -0.64 6.91 3.56
CA THR A 290 -2.09 7.08 3.63
C THR A 290 -2.48 8.33 4.41
N GLU A 291 -1.83 8.60 5.54
CA GLU A 291 -2.11 9.80 6.32
C GLU A 291 -1.74 11.08 5.55
N GLN A 292 -0.70 11.04 4.71
CA GLN A 292 -0.40 12.11 3.74
C GLN A 292 -1.53 12.29 2.73
N PHE A 293 -2.07 11.20 2.15
CA PHE A 293 -3.25 11.29 1.28
C PHE A 293 -4.46 11.89 2.01
N LEU A 294 -4.74 11.45 3.24
CA LEU A 294 -5.85 12.00 4.03
C LEU A 294 -5.67 13.48 4.31
N TYR A 295 -4.45 13.91 4.64
CA TYR A 295 -4.12 15.33 4.83
C TYR A 295 -4.31 16.13 3.54
N ALA A 296 -3.73 15.66 2.43
CA ALA A 296 -3.85 16.29 1.12
C ALA A 296 -5.31 16.39 0.65
N MET A 297 -6.12 15.37 0.95
CA MET A 297 -7.56 15.36 0.69
C MET A 297 -8.39 16.25 1.63
N GLY A 298 -7.78 16.82 2.67
CA GLY A 298 -8.48 17.64 3.67
C GLY A 298 -9.32 16.83 4.66
N LEU A 299 -9.10 15.52 4.75
CA LEU A 299 -9.79 14.61 5.66
C LEU A 299 -9.06 14.42 7.00
N SER A 300 -7.82 14.92 7.09
CA SER A 300 -6.99 14.95 8.29
C SER A 300 -6.35 16.32 8.42
N GLU A 301 -6.21 16.79 9.66
CA GLU A 301 -5.47 18.02 9.98
C GLU A 301 -4.00 17.75 10.35
N ASN A 302 -3.65 16.48 10.63
CA ASN A 302 -2.27 16.09 10.92
C ASN A 302 -1.41 16.28 9.67
N ASN A 303 -0.34 17.06 9.79
CA ASN A 303 0.63 17.32 8.71
C ASN A 303 2.05 16.86 9.07
N CYS A 304 2.19 16.10 10.16
CA CYS A 304 3.45 15.60 10.68
C CYS A 304 3.30 14.14 11.09
N TRP A 305 4.28 13.34 10.68
CA TRP A 305 4.28 11.90 10.88
C TRP A 305 5.67 11.46 11.32
N GLU A 306 5.73 10.81 12.47
CA GLU A 306 6.96 10.28 13.04
C GLU A 306 6.78 8.83 13.41
N SER A 307 7.82 8.04 13.16
CA SER A 307 7.95 6.67 13.60
C SER A 307 9.17 6.58 14.51
N ASP A 308 8.99 5.92 15.66
CA ASP A 308 10.08 5.68 16.60
C ASP A 308 11.07 4.61 16.06
N ASP A 309 10.57 3.70 15.24
CA ASP A 309 11.33 2.63 14.59
C ASP A 309 11.51 2.90 13.10
N ASN A 310 12.56 2.33 12.49
CA ASN A 310 12.76 2.34 11.04
C ASN A 310 11.99 1.17 10.37
N PRO A 311 10.88 1.44 9.64
CA PRO A 311 10.05 0.39 9.06
C PRO A 311 10.78 -0.47 8.02
N LEU A 312 11.81 0.08 7.37
CA LEU A 312 12.60 -0.64 6.35
C LEU A 312 13.47 -1.72 7.00
N LEU A 313 13.98 -1.45 8.21
CA LEU A 313 14.74 -2.42 8.99
C LEU A 313 13.84 -3.49 9.58
N ALA A 314 12.55 -3.22 9.82
CA ALA A 314 11.62 -4.27 10.22
C ALA A 314 11.28 -5.26 9.07
N GLY A 315 11.59 -4.90 7.82
CA GLY A 315 11.35 -5.75 6.66
C GLY A 315 9.88 -5.79 6.20
N LYS A 316 9.65 -6.58 5.15
CA LYS A 316 8.33 -6.93 4.60
C LYS A 316 7.95 -8.36 4.94
N HIS A 317 6.77 -8.83 4.61
CA HIS A 317 6.33 -10.17 5.03
C HIS A 317 6.19 -11.17 3.89
N ASP A 318 6.64 -12.39 4.15
CA ASP A 318 6.34 -13.58 3.36
C ASP A 318 4.99 -14.16 3.81
N SER A 319 3.94 -13.85 3.06
CA SER A 319 2.56 -14.23 3.37
C SER A 319 2.23 -15.69 3.10
N ARG A 320 3.18 -16.48 2.58
CA ARG A 320 2.95 -17.89 2.24
C ARG A 320 2.79 -18.76 3.49
N GLY A 321 1.67 -19.48 3.55
CA GLY A 321 1.50 -20.60 4.46
C GLY A 321 2.29 -21.83 4.01
N LEU A 322 2.26 -22.89 4.82
CA LEU A 322 2.87 -24.18 4.47
C LEU A 322 2.31 -24.76 3.16
N LEU A 323 1.00 -24.63 2.93
CA LEU A 323 0.36 -25.13 1.72
C LEU A 323 0.82 -24.37 0.48
N ASP A 324 0.93 -23.05 0.54
CA ASP A 324 1.41 -22.24 -0.59
C ASP A 324 2.83 -22.65 -0.99
N LYS A 325 3.70 -22.89 0.01
CA LYS A 325 5.07 -23.38 -0.22
C LYS A 325 5.08 -24.77 -0.87
N LEU A 326 4.19 -25.67 -0.43
CA LEU A 326 4.06 -27.01 -1.01
C LEU A 326 3.53 -26.98 -2.45
N PHE A 327 2.62 -26.05 -2.75
CA PHE A 327 2.02 -25.88 -4.08
C PHE A 327 2.82 -24.93 -4.99
N GLY A 328 4.04 -24.56 -4.60
CA GLY A 328 5.00 -23.89 -5.46
C GLY A 328 4.86 -22.37 -5.56
N SER A 329 4.19 -21.71 -4.61
CA SER A 329 4.23 -20.24 -4.53
C SER A 329 5.67 -19.74 -4.38
N LEU A 330 6.04 -18.81 -5.24
CA LEU A 330 7.40 -18.27 -5.37
C LEU A 330 7.84 -17.58 -4.07
N ASP A 331 9.13 -17.66 -3.76
CA ASP A 331 9.68 -16.96 -2.59
C ASP A 331 9.82 -15.47 -2.89
N PRO A 332 9.24 -14.57 -2.07
CA PRO A 332 9.30 -13.13 -2.32
C PRO A 332 10.73 -12.56 -2.25
N THR A 333 11.70 -13.32 -1.71
CA THR A 333 13.13 -12.98 -1.72
C THR A 333 13.85 -13.40 -3.00
N GLN A 334 13.22 -14.21 -3.84
CA GLN A 334 13.83 -14.77 -5.06
C GLN A 334 13.22 -14.21 -6.35
N VAL A 335 12.15 -13.42 -6.26
CA VAL A 335 11.44 -12.87 -7.43
C VAL A 335 11.26 -11.37 -7.30
N ASN A 336 11.55 -10.63 -8.38
CA ASN A 336 11.46 -9.16 -8.41
C ASN A 336 10.01 -8.69 -8.21
N HIS A 337 9.08 -9.31 -8.92
CA HIS A 337 7.65 -9.19 -8.68
C HIS A 337 7.01 -10.57 -8.75
N ALA A 338 5.97 -10.80 -7.96
CA ALA A 338 5.33 -12.11 -7.88
C ALA A 338 4.57 -12.53 -9.18
N GLY A 339 4.51 -11.67 -10.21
CA GLY A 339 3.81 -11.95 -11.46
C GLY A 339 2.37 -12.41 -11.20
N ARG A 340 1.54 -11.53 -10.63
CA ARG A 340 0.19 -11.90 -10.21
C ARG A 340 -0.75 -12.03 -11.41
N ASN A 341 -1.71 -12.94 -11.30
CA ASN A 341 -2.78 -13.11 -12.28
C ASN A 341 -3.81 -11.98 -12.11
N ASP A 342 -3.44 -10.78 -12.54
CA ASP A 342 -4.27 -9.58 -12.42
C ASP A 342 -5.57 -9.73 -13.22
N ILE A 343 -6.69 -9.35 -12.61
CA ILE A 343 -7.98 -9.25 -13.28
C ILE A 343 -8.22 -7.78 -13.62
N THR A 344 -7.97 -7.41 -14.87
CA THR A 344 -8.23 -6.04 -15.34
C THR A 344 -9.71 -5.81 -15.55
N LYS A 345 -10.24 -4.74 -14.95
CA LYS A 345 -11.59 -4.24 -15.19
C LYS A 345 -11.53 -2.87 -15.86
N PRO A 346 -12.21 -2.67 -17.01
CA PRO A 346 -12.31 -1.35 -17.59
C PRO A 346 -13.19 -0.46 -16.69
N ALA A 347 -12.73 0.75 -16.42
CA ALA A 347 -13.59 1.79 -15.87
C ALA A 347 -14.70 2.14 -16.88
N SER A 348 -15.84 2.60 -16.38
CA SER A 348 -16.90 3.14 -17.23
C SER A 348 -16.35 4.35 -17.98
N PRO A 349 -16.48 4.37 -19.32
CA PRO A 349 -15.95 5.46 -20.14
C PRO A 349 -16.68 6.77 -19.80
N LEU A 350 -15.94 7.87 -19.86
CA LEU A 350 -16.47 9.21 -19.73
C LEU A 350 -16.75 9.81 -21.11
N THR A 351 -17.88 10.48 -21.25
CA THR A 351 -18.13 11.41 -22.37
C THR A 351 -17.13 12.58 -22.32
N LEU A 352 -16.95 13.30 -23.44
CA LEU A 352 -16.04 14.45 -23.49
C LEU A 352 -16.43 15.54 -22.48
N GLU A 353 -17.72 15.76 -22.27
CA GLU A 353 -18.24 16.71 -21.29
C GLU A 353 -17.92 16.26 -19.86
N GLU A 354 -18.12 14.98 -19.53
CA GLU A 354 -17.74 14.44 -18.23
C GLU A 354 -16.23 14.52 -17.99
N GLN A 355 -15.40 14.25 -19.00
CA GLN A 355 -13.94 14.38 -18.87
C GLN A 355 -13.53 15.81 -18.53
N ALA A 356 -14.07 16.80 -19.25
CA ALA A 356 -13.81 18.22 -18.98
C ALA A 356 -14.26 18.61 -17.57
N MET A 357 -15.48 18.22 -17.18
CA MET A 357 -16.03 18.51 -15.86
C MET A 357 -15.18 17.89 -14.73
N VAL A 358 -14.74 16.64 -14.87
CA VAL A 358 -13.89 15.98 -13.87
C VAL A 358 -12.52 16.67 -13.80
N ALA A 359 -11.92 16.98 -14.95
CA ALA A 359 -10.65 17.68 -15.02
C ALA A 359 -10.71 19.06 -14.34
N ASP A 360 -11.73 19.87 -14.64
CA ASP A 360 -11.92 21.20 -14.05
C ASP A 360 -12.16 21.13 -12.53
N ARG A 361 -12.99 20.17 -12.07
CA ARG A 361 -13.24 19.98 -10.63
C ARG A 361 -11.97 19.60 -9.89
N LEU A 362 -11.26 18.62 -10.41
CA LEU A 362 -10.02 18.16 -9.82
C LEU A 362 -8.98 19.30 -9.80
N GLN A 363 -8.89 20.07 -10.88
CA GLN A 363 -7.97 21.20 -10.96
C GLN A 363 -8.22 22.24 -9.87
N ALA A 364 -9.49 22.67 -9.71
CA ALA A 364 -9.83 23.62 -8.65
C ALA A 364 -9.46 23.10 -7.24
N MET A 365 -9.60 21.80 -7.00
CA MET A 365 -9.20 21.18 -5.74
C MET A 365 -7.68 21.06 -5.58
N TYR A 366 -6.93 20.90 -6.67
CA TYR A 366 -5.47 20.90 -6.64
C TYR A 366 -4.91 22.29 -6.38
N ASP A 367 -5.42 23.31 -7.07
CA ASP A 367 -5.01 24.70 -6.87
C ASP A 367 -5.24 25.12 -5.43
N ALA A 368 -6.42 24.80 -4.87
CA ALA A 368 -6.71 25.06 -3.47
C ALA A 368 -5.77 24.30 -2.49
N ASN A 369 -5.31 23.10 -2.87
CA ASN A 369 -4.36 22.33 -2.07
C ASN A 369 -2.94 22.95 -2.13
N ALA A 370 -2.53 23.42 -3.31
CA ALA A 370 -1.28 24.12 -3.54
C ALA A 370 -1.25 25.45 -2.79
N ASP A 371 -2.35 26.21 -2.79
CA ASP A 371 -2.51 27.46 -2.03
C ASP A 371 -2.40 27.25 -0.51
N ARG A 372 -2.81 26.08 -0.01
CA ARG A 372 -2.60 25.66 1.39
C ARG A 372 -1.13 25.31 1.69
N GLY A 373 -0.29 25.21 0.66
CA GLY A 373 1.12 24.87 0.80
C GLY A 373 1.36 23.39 1.05
N ILE A 374 0.52 22.50 0.53
CA ILE A 374 0.79 21.05 0.52
C ILE A 374 2.18 20.74 -0.07
N GLY A 375 2.62 21.59 -1.02
CA GLY A 375 3.93 21.67 -1.67
C GLY A 375 5.16 21.85 -0.78
N MET A 376 4.98 22.32 0.46
CA MET A 376 6.09 22.85 1.24
C MET A 376 6.84 21.75 2.01
N TYR A 377 8.13 21.64 1.69
CA TYR A 377 9.22 20.93 2.38
C TYR A 377 8.84 19.74 3.27
N VAL A 378 9.08 18.52 2.76
CA VAL A 378 9.04 17.30 3.59
C VAL A 378 10.45 16.96 4.04
N GLN A 379 10.76 17.15 5.32
CA GLN A 379 11.98 16.62 5.91
C GLN A 379 11.84 15.10 6.01
N ARG A 380 12.81 14.35 5.46
CA ARG A 380 12.82 12.89 5.51
C ARG A 380 14.17 12.38 5.97
N THR A 381 14.15 11.47 6.92
CA THR A 381 15.31 10.64 7.25
C THR A 381 15.35 9.49 6.25
N VAL A 382 16.42 9.39 5.46
CA VAL A 382 16.58 8.34 4.45
C VAL A 382 17.55 7.29 4.95
N THR A 383 17.23 6.02 4.76
CA THR A 383 18.15 4.91 5.02
C THR A 383 18.95 4.63 3.77
N TRP A 384 20.27 4.55 3.91
CA TRP A 384 21.17 4.27 2.79
C TRP A 384 21.62 2.82 2.83
N PHE A 385 21.38 2.11 1.72
CA PHE A 385 21.91 0.77 1.49
C PHE A 385 23.15 0.85 0.61
N ALA A 386 24.08 -0.08 0.79
CA ALA A 386 25.24 -0.14 -0.08
C ALA A 386 24.82 -0.78 -1.41
N ARG A 387 25.09 -0.09 -2.53
CA ARG A 387 24.86 -0.60 -3.89
C ARG A 387 26.11 -0.43 -4.75
N MET A 388 26.43 -1.47 -5.51
CA MET A 388 27.64 -1.54 -6.31
C MET A 388 27.38 -2.37 -7.55
N GLN A 389 27.85 -1.92 -8.71
CA GLN A 389 27.90 -2.75 -9.91
C GLN A 389 29.23 -3.49 -9.95
N LEU A 390 29.16 -4.81 -9.93
CA LEU A 390 30.32 -5.70 -9.84
C LEU A 390 30.38 -6.63 -11.04
N ARG A 391 31.56 -6.80 -11.61
CA ARG A 391 31.82 -7.80 -12.64
C ARG A 391 32.74 -8.89 -12.12
N LYS A 392 32.40 -10.13 -12.41
CA LYS A 392 33.26 -11.27 -12.10
C LYS A 392 34.35 -11.41 -13.16
N THR A 393 35.60 -11.47 -12.72
CA THR A 393 36.75 -11.83 -13.57
C THR A 393 37.22 -13.24 -13.26
N ALA A 394 38.22 -13.75 -13.99
CA ALA A 394 38.76 -15.09 -13.77
C ALA A 394 39.21 -15.34 -12.32
N ASN A 395 39.79 -14.31 -11.67
CA ASN A 395 40.41 -14.45 -10.35
C ASN A 395 39.97 -13.39 -9.32
N SER A 396 39.06 -12.48 -9.67
CA SER A 396 38.66 -11.39 -8.78
C SER A 396 37.26 -10.86 -9.08
N LEU A 397 36.85 -9.86 -8.30
CA LEU A 397 35.77 -8.95 -8.68
C LEU A 397 36.38 -7.64 -9.18
N GLU A 398 35.70 -7.05 -10.15
CA GLU A 398 35.98 -5.72 -10.67
C GLU A 398 34.81 -4.81 -10.30
N LEU A 399 35.13 -3.62 -9.79
CA LEU A 399 34.15 -2.60 -9.52
C LEU A 399 33.86 -1.81 -10.80
N LEU A 400 32.61 -1.83 -11.26
CA LEU A 400 32.16 -1.03 -12.40
C LEU A 400 31.66 0.35 -11.95
N SER A 401 30.83 0.39 -10.90
CA SER A 401 30.32 1.62 -10.30
C SER A 401 29.82 1.39 -8.87
N VAL A 402 29.66 2.47 -8.11
CA VAL A 402 28.99 2.48 -6.81
C VAL A 402 28.00 3.63 -6.73
N ASP A 403 27.06 3.52 -5.80
CA ASP A 403 26.21 4.66 -5.45
C ASP A 403 27.01 5.87 -4.97
N LYS A 404 26.45 7.06 -5.20
CA LYS A 404 27.04 8.37 -4.82
C LYS A 404 27.39 8.52 -3.33
N ASN A 405 26.80 7.69 -2.48
CA ASN A 405 27.02 7.71 -1.04
C ASN A 405 28.16 6.79 -0.59
N ILE A 406 28.79 6.03 -1.50
CA ILE A 406 29.97 5.20 -1.22
C ILE A 406 31.20 5.88 -1.83
N ASP A 407 32.30 5.93 -1.08
CA ASP A 407 33.60 6.37 -1.61
C ASP A 407 34.17 5.27 -2.52
N PRO A 408 34.25 5.47 -3.85
CA PRO A 408 34.73 4.44 -4.77
C PRO A 408 36.18 4.00 -4.46
N ALA A 409 37.02 4.90 -3.92
CA ALA A 409 38.41 4.60 -3.59
C ALA A 409 38.55 3.72 -2.33
N SER A 410 37.50 3.65 -1.51
CA SER A 410 37.46 2.79 -0.32
C SER A 410 37.14 1.33 -0.63
N VAL A 411 36.65 1.05 -1.84
CA VAL A 411 36.17 -0.27 -2.23
C VAL A 411 37.33 -1.19 -2.53
N THR A 412 37.49 -2.25 -1.74
CA THR A 412 38.56 -3.23 -1.93
C THR A 412 38.04 -4.65 -1.86
N PHE A 413 38.63 -5.53 -2.66
CA PHE A 413 38.31 -6.96 -2.71
C PHE A 413 39.55 -7.75 -2.28
N THR A 414 39.47 -8.46 -1.15
CA THR A 414 40.56 -9.29 -0.63
C THR A 414 40.14 -10.77 -0.69
N PRO A 415 40.84 -11.63 -1.45
CA PRO A 415 40.55 -13.06 -1.47
C PRO A 415 40.74 -13.70 -0.09
N GLU A 416 39.80 -14.54 0.34
CA GLU A 416 39.84 -15.32 1.59
C GLU A 416 39.36 -16.76 1.32
N GLY A 417 40.28 -17.62 0.89
CA GLY A 417 39.96 -18.96 0.39
C GLY A 417 39.08 -18.87 -0.87
N ASP A 418 37.94 -19.56 -0.87
CA ASP A 418 36.95 -19.50 -1.97
C ASP A 418 35.99 -18.30 -1.85
N SER A 419 36.19 -17.44 -0.85
CA SER A 419 35.37 -16.24 -0.60
C SER A 419 36.15 -14.97 -0.94
N ILE A 420 35.44 -13.85 -1.04
CA ILE A 420 36.05 -12.53 -1.22
C ILE A 420 35.55 -11.62 -0.11
N ARG A 421 36.45 -11.03 0.68
CA ARG A 421 36.11 -9.95 1.60
C ARG A 421 36.02 -8.64 0.82
N LEU A 422 34.82 -8.07 0.80
CA LEU A 422 34.52 -6.75 0.27
C LEU A 422 34.61 -5.74 1.42
N LYS A 423 35.46 -4.72 1.30
CA LYS A 423 35.46 -3.56 2.19
C LYS A 423 35.02 -2.32 1.43
N TYR A 424 34.28 -1.43 2.08
CA TYR A 424 33.84 -0.17 1.52
C TYR A 424 33.59 0.86 2.63
N ARG A 425 33.37 2.13 2.28
CA ARG A 425 33.07 3.21 3.21
C ARG A 425 32.04 4.13 2.60
N PHE A 426 31.09 4.60 3.41
CA PHE A 426 30.17 5.65 2.98
C PHE A 426 30.88 7.02 2.97
N SER A 427 30.68 7.79 1.91
CA SER A 427 31.19 9.14 1.73
C SER A 427 30.80 10.02 2.92
N GLY A 428 31.78 10.63 3.59
CA GLY A 428 31.56 11.51 4.74
C GLY A 428 31.48 10.78 6.09
N ILE A 429 31.58 9.45 6.14
CA ILE A 429 31.56 8.68 7.38
C ILE A 429 32.91 7.97 7.56
N GLY A 430 33.53 8.15 8.73
CA GLY A 430 34.93 7.75 8.96
C GLY A 430 35.17 6.23 9.04
N ASP A 431 34.18 5.46 9.48
CA ASP A 431 34.31 4.02 9.65
C ASP A 431 33.97 3.25 8.36
N GLY A 432 34.80 2.26 8.02
CA GLY A 432 34.54 1.34 6.90
C GLY A 432 33.64 0.18 7.31
N SER A 433 32.94 -0.38 6.33
CA SER A 433 32.17 -1.62 6.39
C SER A 433 32.95 -2.76 5.74
N ASP A 434 32.78 -3.99 6.20
CA ASP A 434 33.27 -5.18 5.50
C ASP A 434 32.25 -6.30 5.44
N VAL A 435 32.30 -7.11 4.38
CA VAL A 435 31.39 -8.24 4.22
C VAL A 435 32.10 -9.38 3.49
N LEU A 436 31.89 -10.60 3.97
CA LEU A 436 32.43 -11.80 3.32
C LEU A 436 31.45 -12.31 2.27
N LEU A 437 31.84 -12.20 0.99
CA LEU A 437 31.11 -12.75 -0.14
C LEU A 437 31.45 -14.23 -0.30
N ALA A 438 30.55 -15.08 0.21
CA ALA A 438 30.71 -16.54 0.15
C ALA A 438 30.65 -17.08 -1.30
N PRO A 439 31.14 -18.31 -1.57
CA PRO A 439 31.17 -18.88 -2.91
C PRO A 439 29.81 -18.92 -3.60
N LYS A 440 28.72 -19.13 -2.83
CA LYS A 440 27.35 -19.12 -3.34
C LYS A 440 26.95 -17.75 -3.90
N THR A 441 27.33 -16.67 -3.22
CA THR A 441 27.08 -15.29 -3.68
C THR A 441 27.91 -14.98 -4.92
N LEU A 442 29.20 -15.32 -4.91
CA LEU A 442 30.11 -15.12 -6.04
C LEU A 442 29.73 -15.89 -7.32
N LYS A 443 28.93 -16.96 -7.19
CA LYS A 443 28.37 -17.69 -8.34
C LYS A 443 27.23 -16.95 -9.03
N GLN A 444 26.59 -16.00 -8.36
CA GLN A 444 25.47 -15.24 -8.92
C GLN A 444 25.91 -13.97 -9.65
N ILE A 445 27.12 -13.47 -9.36
CA ILE A 445 27.68 -12.28 -10.02
C ILE A 445 28.09 -12.64 -11.46
N SER A 446 27.56 -11.87 -12.42
CA SER A 446 27.80 -12.03 -13.85
C SER A 446 29.25 -11.73 -14.25
N ALA A 447 29.74 -12.45 -15.26
CA ALA A 447 31.01 -12.17 -15.93
C ALA A 447 30.82 -11.30 -17.19
N GLU A 448 29.58 -10.99 -17.55
CA GLU A 448 29.24 -10.13 -18.70
C GLU A 448 29.71 -8.69 -18.49
N SER A 449 29.77 -7.91 -19.59
CA SER A 449 30.28 -6.54 -19.57
C SER A 449 29.56 -5.63 -18.59
N GLU A 450 28.23 -5.78 -18.48
CA GLU A 450 27.35 -5.00 -17.60
C GLU A 450 27.49 -5.38 -16.12
N GLY A 451 28.08 -6.54 -15.81
CA GLY A 451 28.17 -7.05 -14.44
C GLY A 451 26.81 -7.42 -13.82
N SER A 452 26.79 -7.44 -12.49
CA SER A 452 25.60 -7.61 -11.65
C SER A 452 25.56 -6.55 -10.56
N GLU A 453 24.35 -6.14 -10.17
CA GLU A 453 24.16 -5.25 -9.04
C GLU A 453 24.26 -6.05 -7.74
N LEU A 454 25.21 -5.67 -6.88
CA LEU A 454 25.27 -6.11 -5.49
C LEU A 454 24.65 -5.03 -4.60
N ALA A 455 23.68 -5.43 -3.78
CA ALA A 455 23.14 -4.59 -2.73
C ALA A 455 23.20 -5.25 -1.35
N ILE A 456 23.43 -4.45 -0.31
CA ILE A 456 23.45 -4.90 1.09
C ILE A 456 22.37 -4.15 1.86
N THR A 457 21.35 -4.88 2.32
CA THR A 457 20.27 -4.37 3.17
C THR A 457 20.28 -5.07 4.53
N PHE A 458 19.40 -4.65 5.44
CA PHE A 458 19.35 -5.16 6.80
C PHE A 458 17.92 -5.45 7.23
N ILE A 459 17.78 -6.41 8.13
CA ILE A 459 16.54 -6.69 8.84
C ILE A 459 16.82 -6.86 10.34
N GLU A 460 16.03 -6.21 11.18
CA GLU A 460 16.04 -6.34 12.63
C GLU A 460 15.10 -7.46 13.07
N GLU A 461 15.65 -8.42 13.81
CA GLU A 461 14.92 -9.53 14.41
C GLU A 461 15.23 -9.55 15.92
N GLY A 462 14.31 -9.00 16.71
CA GLY A 462 14.50 -8.83 18.15
C GLY A 462 15.67 -7.90 18.47
N ASN A 463 16.68 -8.41 19.17
CA ASN A 463 17.90 -7.66 19.53
C ASN A 463 19.06 -7.89 18.55
N THR A 464 18.79 -8.55 17.42
CA THR A 464 19.80 -8.88 16.42
C THR A 464 19.45 -8.22 15.10
N ALA A 465 20.48 -7.91 14.31
CA ALA A 465 20.29 -7.47 12.93
C ALA A 465 20.95 -8.47 12.00
N ASN A 466 20.19 -8.91 11.00
CA ASN A 466 20.69 -9.72 9.92
C ASN A 466 20.97 -8.82 8.73
N TYR A 467 22.14 -8.95 8.12
CA TYR A 467 22.38 -8.34 6.81
C TYR A 467 21.90 -9.28 5.70
N ALA A 468 21.51 -8.70 4.58
CA ALA A 468 21.01 -9.38 3.41
C ALA A 468 21.79 -8.90 2.18
N ILE A 469 22.41 -9.84 1.47
CA ILE A 469 23.09 -9.56 0.20
C ILE A 469 22.18 -9.95 -0.94
N TRP A 470 21.90 -8.99 -1.81
CA TRP A 470 21.13 -9.13 -3.04
C TRP A 470 22.08 -9.08 -4.23
N ILE A 471 21.86 -9.97 -5.20
CA ILE A 471 22.50 -9.93 -6.51
C ILE A 471 21.39 -9.83 -7.55
N ASP A 472 21.36 -8.74 -8.31
CA ASP A 472 20.32 -8.43 -9.29
C ASP A 472 18.90 -8.59 -8.69
N ASP A 473 18.69 -7.98 -7.50
CA ASP A 473 17.47 -8.03 -6.69
C ASP A 473 17.02 -9.41 -6.18
N LYS A 474 17.89 -10.43 -6.28
CA LYS A 474 17.66 -11.77 -5.73
C LYS A 474 18.48 -11.99 -4.47
N LEU A 475 17.84 -12.49 -3.41
CA LEU A 475 18.52 -12.72 -2.14
C LEU A 475 19.54 -13.86 -2.30
N ALA A 476 20.82 -13.52 -2.21
CA ALA A 476 21.92 -14.47 -2.28
C ALA A 476 22.22 -15.08 -0.90
N VAL A 477 22.25 -14.22 0.12
CA VAL A 477 22.60 -14.54 1.51
C VAL A 477 21.80 -13.66 2.47
N SER A 478 21.34 -14.23 3.57
CA SER A 478 20.95 -13.49 4.77
C SER A 478 21.60 -14.16 5.97
N LYS A 479 22.29 -13.39 6.80
CA LYS A 479 23.05 -13.87 7.97
C LYS A 479 23.02 -12.84 9.08
N SER A 480 23.13 -13.30 10.31
CA SER A 480 23.36 -12.43 11.47
C SER A 480 24.67 -11.69 11.31
N GLY A 481 24.62 -10.38 11.52
CA GLY A 481 25.78 -9.51 11.57
C GLY A 481 25.75 -8.69 12.84
N PHE A 482 26.92 -8.23 13.27
CA PHE A 482 26.99 -7.20 14.29
C PHE A 482 26.92 -5.85 13.60
N ILE A 483 25.89 -5.05 13.94
CA ILE A 483 25.86 -3.63 13.62
C ILE A 483 26.56 -2.92 14.77
N SER A 484 27.71 -2.27 14.55
CA SER A 484 28.41 -1.61 15.66
C SER A 484 27.55 -0.49 16.25
N GLU A 485 27.33 -0.51 17.56
CA GLU A 485 26.50 0.46 18.32
C GLU A 485 26.95 1.92 18.21
N THR A 486 28.14 2.20 17.68
CA THR A 486 28.70 3.54 17.62
C THR A 486 28.00 4.41 16.55
N ARG A 487 26.86 5.02 16.95
CA ARG A 487 26.16 6.17 16.33
C ARG A 487 25.16 5.90 15.19
N ILE A 488 24.46 4.77 15.18
CA ILE A 488 23.55 4.44 14.05
C ILE A 488 22.10 4.93 14.25
N PHE A 489 21.71 5.29 15.47
CA PHE A 489 20.43 5.92 15.75
C PHE A 489 20.63 7.09 16.70
N SER A 490 21.04 8.26 16.21
CA SER A 490 20.56 9.47 16.91
C SER A 490 19.04 9.34 16.90
N GLN A 491 18.39 9.31 18.06
CA GLN A 491 16.92 9.31 18.09
C GLN A 491 16.47 10.39 17.11
N PRO A 492 15.57 10.06 16.16
CA PRO A 492 15.09 11.06 15.23
C PRO A 492 14.63 12.25 16.07
N ILE A 493 15.15 13.44 15.73
CA ILE A 493 14.72 14.65 16.40
C ILE A 493 13.22 14.73 16.14
N LYS A 494 12.42 14.65 17.21
CA LYS A 494 10.97 14.77 17.10
C LYS A 494 10.63 16.22 16.82
N HIS A 495 10.15 16.47 15.61
CA HIS A 495 9.67 17.73 15.08
C HIS A 495 8.14 17.86 15.16
N CYS A 496 7.40 16.76 15.37
CA CYS A 496 5.95 16.79 15.55
C CYS A 496 5.57 17.34 16.93
N HIS A 497 4.87 18.46 16.95
CA HIS A 497 4.26 19.01 18.15
C HIS A 497 2.78 18.65 18.21
N LYS A 498 2.37 18.02 19.32
CA LYS A 498 0.95 17.80 19.61
C LYS A 498 0.29 19.10 20.05
N GLN A 499 -0.65 19.57 19.27
CA GLN A 499 -1.45 20.75 19.54
C GLN A 499 -2.50 20.47 20.63
N PRO A 500 -3.07 21.51 21.27
CA PRO A 500 -4.13 21.35 22.27
C PRO A 500 -5.37 20.60 21.76
N ASP A 501 -5.68 20.72 20.47
CA ASP A 501 -6.76 19.98 19.79
C ASP A 501 -6.43 18.50 19.52
N GLY A 502 -5.22 18.06 19.90
CA GLY A 502 -4.73 16.71 19.71
C GLY A 502 -4.08 16.44 18.36
N THR A 503 -4.10 17.40 17.43
CA THR A 503 -3.46 17.26 16.11
C THR A 503 -1.94 17.30 16.20
N LEU A 504 -1.26 16.56 15.34
CA LEU A 504 0.20 16.60 15.23
C LEU A 504 0.59 17.56 14.11
N ARG A 505 1.37 18.59 14.46
CA ARG A 505 1.85 19.60 13.51
C ARG A 505 3.35 19.80 13.59
N SER A 506 4.00 19.95 12.44
CA SER A 506 5.39 20.45 12.37
C SER A 506 5.39 21.98 12.28
N PRO A 507 6.36 22.69 12.88
CA PRO A 507 6.59 24.09 12.53
C PRO A 507 6.87 24.15 11.03
N ILE A 508 6.17 25.00 10.29
CA ILE A 508 6.54 25.34 8.91
C ILE A 508 7.72 26.31 9.03
N GLU A 509 8.91 25.78 9.33
CA GLU A 509 10.14 26.56 9.36
C GLU A 509 11.04 26.14 8.20
N THR A 510 11.39 27.10 7.36
CA THR A 510 12.32 26.93 6.25
C THR A 510 13.74 26.79 6.80
N HIS A 511 14.15 25.57 7.12
CA HIS A 511 15.52 25.28 7.53
C HIS A 511 16.36 24.81 6.34
N ILE A 512 17.45 25.52 6.05
CA ILE A 512 18.55 24.98 5.23
C ILE A 512 19.46 24.22 6.20
N LEU A 513 19.30 22.89 6.30
CA LEU A 513 20.15 22.10 7.20
C LEU A 513 20.67 20.81 6.56
N HIS A 514 21.94 20.56 6.85
CA HIS A 514 22.78 19.44 6.42
C HIS A 514 22.30 18.10 7.00
N THR A 515 22.37 17.06 6.16
CA THR A 515 22.03 15.67 6.46
C THR A 515 22.93 15.06 7.53
N PRO A 516 22.38 14.39 8.57
CA PRO A 516 23.15 13.45 9.37
C PRO A 516 23.33 12.15 8.57
N THR A 517 24.57 11.67 8.55
CA THR A 517 25.04 10.53 7.75
C THR A 517 25.21 9.32 8.68
N VAL A 518 24.60 8.17 8.35
CA VAL A 518 24.70 6.93 9.13
C VAL A 518 25.66 5.97 8.42
N GLY A 519 26.76 5.59 9.07
CA GLY A 519 27.68 4.56 8.59
C GLY A 519 27.55 3.30 9.41
N ILE A 520 27.50 2.16 8.73
CA ILE A 520 27.31 0.85 9.34
C ILE A 520 28.64 0.11 9.34
N ARG A 521 29.11 -0.32 10.51
CA ARG A 521 30.23 -1.24 10.64
C ARG A 521 29.65 -2.66 10.73
N ILE A 522 30.11 -3.53 9.85
CA ILE A 522 29.91 -4.98 9.91
C ILE A 522 31.28 -5.53 10.35
N HIS A 523 31.30 -6.60 11.16
CA HIS A 523 32.52 -7.29 11.62
C HIS A 523 32.49 -8.77 11.22
#